data_AF-A0A0C3AYC3-F1
#
_entry.id   AF-A0A0C3AYC3-F1
#
_cell.length_a   1.000
_cell.length_b   1.000
_cell.length_c   1.000
_cell.angle_alpha   90.00
_cell.angle_beta   90.00
_cell.angle_gamma   90.00
#
_symmetry.space_group_name_H-M   'P 1'
#
loop_
_entity.id
_entity.type
_entity.pdbx_description
1 polymer ?
#
loop_
_entity_poly.entity_id
_entity_poly.type
_entity_poly.pdbx_seq_one_letter_code
_entity_poly.pdbx_strand_id
1 'polypeptide(L)'
;MWQQPSIQALQVLNLKQEWINATPIPGTTLVLVNIDDQLARWTNSDIFRSTVHRATNRTGVHRYSVPMFFGTDHHVSIEVRWRPFPLNSARVPSSPIPCQAVLC
;
A
#
# COMPACT_ATOMS: atom_id res chain seq x y z
N MET A 1 -3.40 -5.06 8.03
CA MET A 1 -3.89 -4.08 9.02
C MET A 1 -5.23 -4.54 9.58
N TRP A 2 -5.33 -4.65 10.90
CA TRP A 2 -6.59 -4.86 11.62
C TRP A 2 -7.28 -3.53 11.93
N GLN A 3 -8.61 -3.52 11.86
CA GLN A 3 -9.42 -2.35 12.18
C GLN A 3 -10.58 -2.77 13.08
N GLN A 4 -10.94 -1.91 14.03
CA GLN A 4 -12.11 -2.13 14.87
C GLN A 4 -13.36 -2.30 13.99
N PRO A 5 -14.14 -3.39 14.18
CA PRO A 5 -15.39 -3.58 13.46
C PRO A 5 -16.33 -2.39 13.67
N SER A 6 -17.26 -2.17 12.74
CA SER A 6 -18.33 -1.15 12.80
C SER A 6 -17.93 0.34 12.67
N ILE A 7 -16.64 0.69 12.67
CA ILE A 7 -16.18 2.08 12.46
C ILE A 7 -15.37 2.21 11.16
N GLN A 8 -16.01 2.78 10.13
CA GLN A 8 -15.35 3.06 8.85
C GLN A 8 -14.50 4.32 8.94
N ALA A 9 -13.19 4.19 8.68
CA ALA A 9 -12.29 5.34 8.62
C ALA A 9 -11.21 5.23 7.53
N LEU A 10 -10.85 4.01 7.10
CA LEU A 10 -9.85 3.85 6.05
C LEU A 10 -10.49 4.03 4.68
N GLN A 11 -9.86 4.88 3.88
CA GLN A 11 -10.20 5.10 2.48
C GLN A 11 -8.98 4.86 1.60
N VAL A 12 -9.20 4.30 0.42
CA VAL A 12 -8.19 4.10 -0.62
C VAL A 12 -8.58 4.93 -1.83
N LEU A 13 -7.59 5.59 -2.45
CA LEU A 13 -7.78 6.34 -3.68
C LEU A 13 -7.72 5.37 -4.87
N ASN A 14 -8.79 5.29 -5.65
CA ASN A 14 -8.82 4.45 -6.84
C ASN A 14 -8.16 5.14 -8.05
N LEU A 15 -8.05 4.42 -9.17
CA LEU A 15 -7.48 4.95 -10.42
C LEU A 15 -8.31 6.07 -11.06
N LYS A 16 -9.58 6.21 -10.68
CA LYS A 16 -10.48 7.30 -11.09
C LYS A 16 -10.37 8.53 -10.17
N GLN A 17 -9.41 8.53 -9.24
CA GLN A 17 -9.23 9.57 -8.22
C GLN A 17 -10.42 9.73 -7.27
N GLU A 18 -11.16 8.64 -7.05
CA GLU A 18 -12.28 8.59 -6.11
C GLU A 18 -11.85 7.85 -4.84
N TRP A 19 -12.32 8.35 -3.69
CA TRP A 19 -12.08 7.73 -2.39
C TRP A 19 -13.08 6.60 -2.15
N ILE A 20 -12.58 5.38 -2.01
CA ILE A 20 -13.38 4.19 -1.71
C ILE A 20 -13.17 3.81 -0.25
N ASN A 21 -14.26 3.55 0.48
CA ASN A 21 -14.19 3.04 1.85
C ASN A 21 -13.73 1.58 1.85
N ALA A 22 -12.71 1.28 2.66
CA ALA A 22 -12.27 -0.09 2.90
C ALA A 22 -13.21 -0.75 3.91
N THR A 23 -14.36 -1.23 3.45
CA THR A 23 -15.37 -1.88 4.31
C THR A 23 -14.90 -3.28 4.71
N PRO A 24 -14.88 -3.60 6.01
CA PRO A 24 -14.61 -4.96 6.49
C PRO A 24 -15.55 -6.02 5.92
N ILE A 25 -15.00 -7.17 5.52
CA ILE A 25 -15.79 -8.36 5.20
C ILE A 25 -16.14 -9.07 6.52
N PRO A 26 -17.43 -9.37 6.78
CA PRO A 26 -17.83 -10.11 7.97
C PRO A 26 -17.23 -11.53 8.01
N GLY A 27 -16.65 -11.94 9.15
CA GLY A 27 -16.14 -13.30 9.36
C GLY A 27 -14.66 -13.52 9.03
N THR A 28 -13.96 -12.52 8.51
CA THR A 28 -12.49 -12.53 8.39
C THR A 28 -11.88 -11.74 9.54
N THR A 29 -10.78 -12.22 10.13
CA THR A 29 -9.87 -11.31 10.82
C THR A 29 -9.53 -10.24 9.81
N LEU A 30 -9.98 -9.02 10.06
CA LEU A 30 -9.88 -7.88 9.17
C LEU A 30 -8.40 -7.67 8.80
N VAL A 31 -7.95 -8.20 7.67
CA VAL A 31 -6.58 -8.01 7.19
C VAL A 31 -6.69 -7.23 5.89
N LEU A 32 -6.62 -5.92 6.01
CA LEU A 32 -6.38 -5.06 4.85
C LEU A 32 -4.90 -5.16 4.49
N VAL A 33 -4.63 -5.63 3.28
CA VAL A 33 -3.29 -5.73 2.70
C VAL A 33 -3.15 -4.58 1.70
N ASN A 34 -2.19 -3.70 1.94
CA ASN A 34 -1.76 -2.72 0.95
C ASN A 34 -0.38 -3.10 0.44
N ILE A 35 -0.07 -2.63 -0.75
CA ILE A 35 1.24 -2.78 -1.37
C ILE A 35 2.01 -1.49 -1.15
N ASP A 36 3.23 -1.65 -0.63
CA ASP A 36 4.18 -0.54 -0.42
C ASP A 36 4.99 -0.28 -1.70
N ASP A 37 5.62 0.90 -1.76
CA ASP A 37 6.49 1.35 -2.86
C ASP A 37 7.64 0.38 -3.12
N GLN A 38 8.11 -0.33 -2.09
CA GLN A 38 9.13 -1.37 -2.21
C GLN A 38 8.71 -2.50 -3.16
N LEU A 39 7.49 -3.04 -2.97
CA LEU A 39 6.96 -4.12 -3.79
C LEU A 39 6.49 -3.61 -5.16
N ALA A 40 5.99 -2.37 -5.23
CA ALA A 40 5.72 -1.72 -6.50
C ALA A 40 7.02 -1.56 -7.33
N ARG A 41 8.13 -1.17 -6.70
CA ARG A 41 9.44 -1.04 -7.36
C ARG A 41 9.95 -2.38 -7.90
N TRP A 42 9.84 -3.47 -7.14
CA TRP A 42 10.24 -4.80 -7.61
C TRP A 42 9.54 -5.24 -8.90
N THR A 43 8.29 -4.80 -9.09
CA THR A 43 7.49 -5.09 -10.29
C THR A 43 7.46 -3.96 -11.29
N ASN A 44 8.37 -2.98 -11.17
CA ASN A 44 8.44 -1.79 -12.01
C ASN A 44 7.13 -0.97 -12.04
N SER A 45 6.25 -1.14 -11.04
CA SER A 45 4.89 -0.60 -11.00
C SER A 45 3.94 -1.09 -12.11
N ASP A 46 4.37 -2.09 -12.88
CA ASP A 46 3.60 -2.66 -14.00
C ASP A 46 2.60 -3.71 -13.51
N ILE A 47 2.95 -4.49 -12.48
CA ILE A 47 2.07 -5.51 -11.88
C ILE A 47 1.38 -4.95 -10.63
N PHE A 48 2.17 -4.38 -9.71
CA PHE A 48 1.66 -3.90 -8.43
C PHE A 48 1.86 -2.41 -8.29
N ARG A 49 0.81 -1.72 -7.84
CA ARG A 49 0.83 -0.28 -7.56
C ARG A 49 0.65 -0.03 -6.07
N SER A 50 1.50 0.84 -5.55
CA SER A 50 1.29 1.44 -4.24
C SER A 50 0.11 2.41 -4.33
N THR A 51 -0.94 2.15 -3.55
CA THR A 51 -2.16 2.96 -3.58
C THR A 51 -2.15 3.96 -2.42
N VAL A 52 -2.50 5.21 -2.75
CA VAL A 52 -2.68 6.25 -1.74
C VAL A 52 -3.88 5.89 -0.88
N HIS A 53 -3.70 5.90 0.43
CA HIS A 53 -4.74 5.62 1.40
C HIS A 53 -4.68 6.65 2.53
N ARG A 54 -5.80 6.83 3.21
CA ARG A 54 -5.89 7.73 4.38
C ARG A 54 -6.82 7.14 5.43
N ALA A 55 -6.55 7.46 6.69
CA ALA A 55 -7.47 7.23 7.79
C ALA A 55 -8.11 8.56 8.22
N THR A 56 -9.43 8.69 8.08
CA THR A 56 -10.15 9.91 8.50
C THR A 56 -11.29 9.53 9.44
N ASN A 57 -11.27 10.09 10.65
CA ASN A 57 -12.38 9.96 11.58
C ASN A 57 -13.50 10.94 11.20
N ARG A 58 -14.67 10.41 10.82
CA ARG A 58 -15.85 11.21 10.44
C ARG A 58 -16.99 11.11 11.45
N THR A 59 -16.89 10.20 12.41
CA THR A 59 -17.97 9.82 13.32
C THR A 59 -17.80 10.45 14.71
N GLY A 60 -16.63 11.00 15.02
CA GLY A 60 -16.33 11.59 16.33
C GLY A 60 -16.11 10.56 17.44
N VAL A 61 -16.23 9.26 17.14
CA VAL A 61 -15.96 8.18 18.10
C VAL A 61 -14.51 7.70 18.01
N HIS A 62 -13.95 7.25 19.12
CA HIS A 62 -12.62 6.66 19.14
C HIS A 62 -12.60 5.38 18.30
N ARG A 63 -11.54 5.22 17.48
CA ARG A 63 -11.33 4.06 16.63
C ARG A 63 -9.94 3.49 16.87
N TYR A 64 -9.87 2.18 17.03
CA TYR A 64 -8.62 1.45 17.13
C TYR A 64 -8.29 0.73 15.82
N SER A 65 -7.02 0.73 15.45
CA SER A 65 -6.48 -0.08 14.35
C SER A 65 -5.05 -0.49 14.66
N VAL A 66 -4.66 -1.68 14.22
CA VAL A 66 -3.32 -2.24 14.43
C VAL A 66 -2.71 -2.51 13.06
N PRO A 67 -1.86 -1.62 12.54
CA PRO A 67 -1.13 -1.88 11.30
C PRO A 67 0.03 -2.85 11.57
N MET A 68 0.33 -3.66 10.57
CA MET A 68 1.49 -4.55 10.55
C MET A 68 2.16 -4.36 9.20
N PHE A 69 3.46 -4.09 9.22
CA PHE A 69 4.24 -3.80 8.02
C PHE A 69 5.26 -4.92 7.83
N PHE A 70 5.36 -5.41 6.59
CA PHE A 70 6.40 -6.36 6.17
C PHE A 70 7.23 -5.67 5.10
N GLY A 71 8.53 -5.58 5.33
CA GLY A 71 9.46 -4.91 4.44
C GLY A 71 10.74 -5.72 4.28
N THR A 72 11.61 -5.24 3.41
CA THR A 72 12.97 -5.78 3.26
C THR A 72 13.88 -5.25 4.36
N ASP A 73 14.98 -5.95 4.61
CA ASP A 73 16.05 -5.46 5.46
C ASP A 73 16.58 -4.12 4.92
N HIS A 74 16.93 -3.19 5.82
CA HIS A 74 17.38 -1.84 5.47
C HIS A 74 18.67 -1.82 4.63
N HIS A 75 19.45 -2.89 4.65
CA HIS A 75 20.69 -3.02 3.89
C HIS A 75 20.50 -3.66 2.50
N VAL A 76 19.27 -4.03 2.14
CA VAL A 76 18.98 -4.64 0.84
C VAL A 76 18.68 -3.57 -0.20
N SER A 77 19.42 -3.62 -1.31
CA SER A 77 19.14 -2.83 -2.50
C SER A 77 17.86 -3.32 -3.18
N ILE A 78 16.87 -2.44 -3.36
CA ILE A 78 15.62 -2.77 -4.06
C ILE A 78 15.78 -2.45 -5.54
N GLU A 79 16.03 -3.49 -6.34
CA GLU A 79 16.18 -3.38 -7.80
C GLU A 79 14.95 -3.93 -8.53
N VAL A 80 14.71 -3.44 -9.75
CA VAL A 80 13.63 -3.95 -10.60
C VAL A 80 13.99 -5.38 -11.06
N ARG A 81 13.34 -6.39 -10.50
CA ARG A 81 13.63 -7.80 -10.78
C ARG A 81 12.82 -8.38 -11.94
N TRP A 82 11.62 -7.85 -12.23
CA TRP A 82 10.72 -8.42 -13.22
C TRP A 82 10.79 -7.68 -14.57
N ARG A 83 11.13 -8.40 -15.66
CA ARG A 83 11.07 -7.93 -17.06
C ARG A 83 10.42 -9.00 -17.95
N PRO A 84 9.13 -8.91 -18.29
CA PRO A 84 8.48 -9.90 -19.14
C PRO A 84 8.69 -9.64 -20.64
N PHE A 85 9.10 -8.43 -21.05
CA PHE A 85 9.22 -8.05 -22.45
C PHE A 85 10.29 -6.95 -22.65
N PRO A 86 10.90 -6.83 -23.85
CA PRO A 86 11.79 -5.73 -24.18
C PRO A 86 10.94 -4.48 -24.46
N LEU A 87 10.48 -3.80 -23.40
CA LEU A 87 9.97 -2.43 -23.49
C LEU A 87 11.09 -1.45 -23.14
N ASN A 88 11.16 -0.39 -23.96
CA ASN A 88 12.20 0.65 -23.96
C ASN A 88 12.73 0.99 -22.56
N SER A 89 14.05 0.98 -22.42
CA SER A 89 14.86 1.18 -21.20
C SER A 89 14.65 2.52 -20.46
N ALA A 90 13.69 3.34 -20.86
CA ALA A 90 13.60 4.77 -20.53
C ALA A 90 12.77 5.12 -19.28
N ARG A 91 12.30 4.14 -18.48
CA ARG A 91 11.35 4.42 -17.37
C ARG A 91 11.69 3.80 -16.02
N VAL A 92 12.94 3.40 -15.79
CA VAL A 92 13.41 2.97 -14.47
C VAL A 92 14.12 4.15 -13.80
N PRO A 93 13.56 4.74 -12.73
CA PRO A 93 14.31 5.65 -11.88
C PRO A 93 15.56 4.93 -11.36
N SER A 94 16.74 5.46 -11.67
CA SER A 94 18.04 4.87 -11.35
C SER A 94 18.41 4.94 -9.87
N SER A 95 17.67 5.71 -9.07
CA SER A 95 17.93 5.91 -7.65
C SER A 95 17.25 4.82 -6.80
N PRO A 96 17.99 4.17 -5.88
CA PRO A 96 17.38 3.30 -4.87
C PRO A 96 16.37 4.11 -4.05
N ILE A 97 15.16 3.57 -3.87
CA ILE A 97 14.17 4.18 -2.99
C ILE A 97 14.56 3.79 -1.56
N PRO A 98 14.76 4.74 -0.64
CA PRO A 98 15.00 4.42 0.76
C PRO A 98 13.80 3.63 1.32
N CYS A 99 14.05 2.70 2.23
CA CYS A 99 12.99 1.97 2.94
C CYS A 99 12.22 2.95 3.84
N GLN A 100 11.30 3.71 3.25
CA GLN A 100 10.33 4.52 3.99
C GLN A 100 9.04 3.73 4.01
N ALA A 101 8.71 3.20 5.19
CA ALA A 101 7.34 2.83 5.46
C ALA A 101 6.51 4.10 5.29
N VAL A 102 5.70 4.18 4.23
CA VAL A 102 4.72 5.25 4.10
C VAL A 102 3.75 5.07 5.27
N LEU A 103 3.98 5.88 6.30
CA LEU A 103 3.11 5.97 7.46
C LEU A 103 1.72 6.36 6.97
N CYS A 104 0.70 5.67 7.48
CA CYS A 104 -0.70 6.07 7.32
C CYS A 104 -0.95 7.53 7.71
#